data_AF-A0A3C0ZWI6-F1
#
_entry.id   AF-A0A3C0ZWI6-F1
#
_cell.length_a   1.000
_cell.length_b   1.000
_cell.length_c   1.000
_cell.angle_alpha   90.00
_cell.angle_beta   90.00
_cell.angle_gamma   90.00
#
_symmetry.space_group_name_H-M   'P 1'
#
loop_
_entity.id
_entity.type
_entity.pdbx_description
1 polymer ?
#
loop_
_entity_poly.entity_id
_entity_poly.type
_entity_poly.pdbx_seq_one_letter_code
_entity_poly.pdbx_strand_id
1 'polypeptide(L)' 'STGSSIMPQKKNPDICELVRGKTGRVYGDLMSLLTTMKGLPLAYNKDMQ' A
#
# COMPACT_ATOMS: atom_id res chain seq x y z
N SER A 1 6.75 4.08 -18.43
CA SER A 1 5.62 4.54 -19.26
C SER A 1 5.43 3.59 -20.41
N THR A 2 4.31 2.91 -20.41
CA THR A 2 3.83 2.10 -21.52
C THR A 2 3.33 3.06 -22.59
N GLY A 3 3.83 2.92 -23.80
CA GLY A 3 3.40 3.71 -24.96
C GLY A 3 2.47 2.88 -25.85
N SER A 4 1.57 3.56 -26.57
CA SER A 4 0.75 2.90 -27.58
C SER A 4 1.55 2.74 -28.88
N SER A 5 1.45 1.58 -29.52
CA SER A 5 2.11 1.29 -30.81
C SER A 5 1.60 2.15 -31.98
N ILE A 6 0.37 2.67 -31.88
CA ILE A 6 -0.25 3.57 -32.88
C ILE A 6 -0.02 5.06 -32.54
N MET A 7 0.17 5.40 -31.26
CA MET A 7 0.32 6.78 -30.80
C MET A 7 1.70 7.00 -30.15
N PRO A 8 2.73 7.39 -30.92
CA PRO A 8 4.12 7.47 -30.45
C PRO A 8 4.35 8.53 -29.36
N GLN A 9 3.46 9.52 -29.23
CA GLN A 9 3.55 10.58 -28.23
C GLN A 9 2.79 10.25 -26.94
N LYS A 10 1.87 9.29 -26.97
CA LYS A 10 1.08 8.92 -25.80
C LYS A 10 1.93 8.02 -24.89
N LYS A 11 2.41 8.61 -23.79
CA LYS A 11 3.12 7.91 -22.71
C LYS A 11 2.19 7.80 -21.50
N ASN A 12 1.86 6.58 -21.09
CA ASN A 12 1.05 6.37 -19.90
C ASN A 12 1.91 6.50 -18.62
N PRO A 13 1.42 7.15 -17.55
CA PRO A 13 2.15 7.28 -16.29
C PRO A 13 1.91 6.07 -15.37
N ASP A 14 2.11 4.85 -15.87
CA ASP A 14 1.75 3.61 -15.13
C ASP A 14 2.45 3.50 -13.77
N ILE A 15 3.67 4.04 -13.65
CA ILE A 15 4.42 4.06 -12.39
C ILE A 15 3.69 4.91 -11.35
N CYS A 16 3.18 6.08 -11.74
CA CYS A 16 2.40 6.93 -10.85
C CYS A 16 1.09 6.24 -10.44
N GLU A 17 0.46 5.50 -11.34
CA GLU A 17 -0.73 4.71 -11.04
C GLU A 17 -0.44 3.57 -10.04
N LEU A 18 0.68 2.86 -10.21
CA LEU A 18 1.13 1.83 -9.29
C LEU A 18 1.48 2.39 -7.91
N VAL A 19 2.18 3.53 -7.85
CA VAL A 19 2.49 4.20 -6.57
C VAL A 19 1.21 4.61 -5.85
N ARG A 20 0.24 5.19 -6.57
CA ARG A 20 -1.08 5.54 -6.01
C ARG A 20 -1.87 4.32 -5.53
N GLY A 21 -1.78 3.18 -6.23
CA GLY A 21 -2.41 1.94 -5.77
C GLY A 21 -1.74 1.39 -4.50
N LYS A 22 -0.41 1.44 -4.43
CA LYS A 22 0.37 0.92 -3.31
C LYS A 22 0.20 1.73 -2.03
N THR A 23 -0.07 3.04 -2.10
CA THR A 23 -0.32 3.86 -0.91
C THR A 23 -1.48 3.34 -0.06
N GLY A 24 -2.55 2.84 -0.69
CA GLY A 24 -3.70 2.28 0.05
C GLY A 24 -3.32 1.03 0.87
N ARG A 25 -2.45 0.17 0.32
CA ARG A 25 -1.93 -1.00 1.03
C ARG A 25 -1.17 -0.60 2.29
N VAL A 26 -0.25 0.37 2.18
CA VAL A 26 0.57 0.84 3.31
C VAL A 26 -0.31 1.41 4.44
N TYR A 27 -1.33 2.20 4.11
CA TYR A 27 -2.28 2.69 5.11
C TYR A 27 -3.10 1.57 5.76
N GLY A 28 -3.51 0.57 4.98
CA GLY A 28 -4.20 -0.62 5.51
C GLY A 28 -3.35 -1.38 6.52
N ASP A 29 -2.07 -1.63 6.17
CA ASP A 29 -1.12 -2.32 7.04
C ASP A 29 -0.90 -1.54 8.36
N LEU A 30 -0.79 -0.21 8.28
CA LEU A 30 -0.67 0.66 9.46
C LEU A 30 -1.90 0.60 10.36
N MET A 31 -3.10 0.75 9.79
CA MET A 31 -4.35 0.74 10.58
C MET A 31 -4.62 -0.64 11.20
N SER A 32 -4.26 -1.71 10.49
CA SER A 32 -4.31 -3.07 11.02
C SER A 32 -3.42 -3.21 12.25
N LEU A 33 -2.15 -2.79 12.15
CA LEU A 33 -1.20 -2.84 13.26
C LEU A 33 -1.68 -2.02 14.46
N LEU A 34 -2.13 -0.79 14.25
CA LEU A 34 -2.64 0.07 15.32
C LEU A 34 -3.84 -0.55 16.02
N THR A 35 -4.71 -1.24 15.27
CA THR A 35 -5.88 -1.92 15.83
C THR A 35 -5.47 -3.14 16.65
N THR A 36 -4.54 -3.95 16.16
CA THR A 36 -4.01 -5.12 16.89
C THR A 36 -3.30 -4.72 18.18
N MET A 37 -2.56 -3.61 18.18
CA MET A 37 -1.82 -3.16 19.36
C MET A 37 -2.67 -2.39 20.39
N LYS A 38 -3.86 -1.92 19.99
CA LYS A 38 -4.70 -1.07 20.84
C LYS A 38 -5.23 -1.85 22.05
N GLY A 39 -4.74 -1.51 23.23
CA GLY A 39 -5.26 -2.03 24.50
C GLY A 39 -4.72 -3.40 24.89
N LEU A 40 -3.64 -3.88 24.25
CA LEU A 40 -2.94 -5.07 24.69
C LEU A 40 -2.28 -4.83 26.07
N PRO A 41 -2.51 -5.71 27.06
CA PRO A 41 -1.81 -5.65 28.34
C PRO A 41 -0.33 -6.04 28.17
N LEU A 42 0.54 -5.52 29.03
CA LEU A 42 1.93 -6.00 29.10
C LEU A 42 1.96 -7.43 29.69
N ALA A 43 2.82 -8.36 29.29
CA ALA A 43 3.96 -8.28 28.36
C ALA A 43 3.66 -8.97 27.00
N TYR A 44 4.46 -9.95 26.56
CA TYR A 44 4.27 -10.60 25.27
C TYR A 44 2.90 -11.30 25.16
N ASN A 45 2.15 -11.01 24.08
CA ASN A 45 0.87 -11.62 23.74
C ASN A 45 0.96 -12.29 22.37
N LYS A 46 0.21 -13.39 22.17
CA LYS A 46 0.18 -14.14 20.91
C LYS A 46 -0.40 -13.33 19.75
N ASP A 47 -1.22 -12.31 20.06
CA ASP A 47 -1.79 -11.38 19.09
C ASP A 47 -0.75 -10.50 18.38
N MET A 48 0.51 -10.48 18.84
CA MET A 48 1.62 -9.77 18.18
C MET A 48 2.28 -10.55 17.04
N GLN A 49 1.85 -11.78 16.77
CA GLN A 49 2.33 -12.64 15.69
C GLN A 49 1.47 -12.49 14.43
#